data_AF-A0AA40VUW5-F1
#
_entry.id   AF-A0AA40VUW5-F1
#
_cell.length_a   1.000
_cell.length_b   1.000
_cell.length_c   1.000
_cell.angle_alpha   90.00
_cell.angle_beta   90.00
_cell.angle_gamma   90.00
#
_symmetry.space_group_name_H-M   'P 1'
#
loop_
_entity.id
_entity.type
_entity.pdbx_description
1 polymer ?
#
loop_
_entity_poly.entity_id
_entity_poly.type
_entity_poly.pdbx_seq_one_letter_code
_entity_poly.pdbx_strand_id
1 'polypeptide(L)'
;MIKLKQIVSFGLEQTASLFAPITVAYNWIYQAAEILDNGTGLDAIQVQRSFQTLLDSMSHEKNEALTLEPGITHFLKITRSYWSGLFHCYEVEGLPRTNNDLEQAFGVLRGVVA
;
A
#
# COMPACT_ATOMS: atom_id res chain seq x y z
N MET A 1 -17.37 31.98 10.65
CA MET A 1 -17.19 30.51 10.70
C MET A 1 -18.32 29.69 10.08
N ILE A 2 -19.60 30.07 10.21
CA ILE A 2 -20.75 29.29 9.68
C ILE A 2 -20.69 29.10 8.14
N LYS A 3 -20.31 30.14 7.40
CA LYS A 3 -20.29 30.15 5.93
C LYS A 3 -19.25 29.18 5.32
N LEU A 4 -18.08 29.04 5.94
CA LEU A 4 -17.05 28.09 5.49
C LEU A 4 -17.52 26.64 5.68
N LYS A 5 -18.09 26.33 6.85
CA LYS A 5 -18.63 24.99 7.15
C LYS A 5 -19.72 24.59 6.14
N GLN A 6 -20.62 25.51 5.80
CA GLN A 6 -21.68 25.27 4.81
C GLN A 6 -21.12 24.99 3.41
N ILE A 7 -20.13 25.76 2.95
CA ILE A 7 -19.52 25.57 1.63
C ILE A 7 -18.78 24.21 1.56
N VAL A 8 -18.04 23.86 2.61
CA VAL A 8 -17.34 22.56 2.69
C VAL A 8 -18.33 21.40 2.73
N SER A 9 -19.37 21.46 3.58
CA SER A 9 -20.41 20.42 3.64
C SER A 9 -21.11 20.22 2.30
N PHE A 10 -21.49 21.32 1.63
CA PHE A 10 -22.09 21.25 0.30
C PHE A 10 -21.16 20.58 -0.72
N GLY A 11 -19.87 20.96 -0.75
CA GLY A 11 -18.89 20.34 -1.63
C GLY A 11 -18.73 18.84 -1.38
N LEU A 12 -18.68 18.42 -0.10
CA LEU A 12 -18.60 17.00 0.28
C LEU A 12 -19.85 16.23 -0.16
N GLU A 13 -21.05 16.81 0.03
CA GLU A 13 -22.30 16.17 -0.42
C GLU A 13 -22.34 16.00 -1.94
N GLN A 14 -21.94 17.03 -2.69
CA GLN A 14 -21.93 16.99 -4.16
C GLN A 14 -20.90 15.99 -4.73
N THR A 15 -19.85 15.68 -3.98
CA THR A 15 -18.76 14.80 -4.43
C THR A 15 -18.77 13.43 -3.76
N ALA A 16 -19.70 13.16 -2.84
CA ALA A 16 -19.74 11.95 -2.03
C ALA A 16 -19.66 10.65 -2.86
N SER A 17 -20.34 10.61 -4.02
CA SER A 17 -20.33 9.45 -4.91
C SER A 17 -18.95 9.17 -5.53
N LEU A 18 -18.09 10.17 -5.67
CA LEU A 18 -16.73 10.02 -6.18
C LEU A 18 -15.80 9.33 -5.18
N PHE A 19 -16.14 9.36 -3.89
CA PHE A 19 -15.31 8.77 -2.84
C PHE A 19 -15.52 7.26 -2.68
N ALA A 20 -16.66 6.70 -3.09
CA ALA A 20 -16.91 5.26 -2.91
C ALA A 20 -15.83 4.37 -3.57
N PRO A 21 -15.46 4.56 -4.85
CA PRO A 21 -14.34 3.83 -5.47
C PRO A 21 -13.02 4.04 -4.71
N ILE A 22 -12.76 5.29 -4.28
CA ILE A 22 -11.52 5.69 -3.61
C ILE A 22 -11.41 5.01 -2.25
N THR A 23 -12.48 4.97 -1.45
CA THR A 23 -12.49 4.35 -0.13
C THR A 23 -12.19 2.85 -0.21
N VAL A 24 -12.82 2.14 -1.17
CA VAL A 24 -12.57 0.71 -1.38
C VAL A 24 -11.11 0.46 -1.75
N ALA A 25 -10.62 1.14 -2.78
CA ALA A 25 -9.24 0.98 -3.23
C ALA A 25 -8.22 1.39 -2.15
N TYR A 26 -8.46 2.50 -1.46
CA TYR A 26 -7.60 3.00 -0.39
C TYR A 26 -7.49 2.01 0.76
N ASN A 27 -8.61 1.40 1.20
CA ASN A 27 -8.58 0.43 2.29
C ASN A 27 -7.69 -0.77 1.96
N TRP A 28 -7.72 -1.28 0.73
CA TRP A 28 -6.82 -2.36 0.33
C TRP A 28 -5.36 -1.92 0.25
N ILE A 29 -5.07 -0.76 -0.34
CA ILE A 29 -3.69 -0.25 -0.45
C ILE A 29 -3.11 0.10 0.92
N TYR A 30 -3.94 0.63 1.83
CA TYR A 30 -3.55 0.90 3.21
C TYR A 30 -3.22 -0.41 3.95
N GLN A 31 -4.08 -1.43 3.85
CA GLN A 31 -3.78 -2.75 4.43
C GLN A 31 -2.52 -3.38 3.84
N ALA A 32 -2.30 -3.23 2.52
CA ALA A 32 -1.07 -3.69 1.87
C ALA A 32 0.17 -3.02 2.48
N ALA A 33 0.13 -1.70 2.68
CA ALA A 33 1.22 -0.96 3.30
C ALA A 33 1.47 -1.41 4.74
N GLU A 34 0.43 -1.58 5.56
CA GLU A 34 0.57 -2.04 6.95
C GLU A 34 1.17 -3.46 7.04
N ILE A 35 0.73 -4.38 6.17
CA ILE A 35 1.28 -5.75 6.13
C ILE A 35 2.77 -5.71 5.77
N LEU A 36 3.15 -4.90 4.78
CA LEU A 36 4.54 -4.82 4.30
C LEU A 36 5.44 -4.00 5.23
N ASP A 37 4.90 -3.02 5.96
CA ASP A 37 5.63 -2.32 7.02
C ASP A 37 6.03 -3.30 8.14
N ASN A 38 5.17 -4.28 8.41
CA ASN A 38 5.42 -5.37 9.36
C ASN A 38 5.84 -4.86 10.75
N GLY A 39 5.14 -3.83 11.25
CA GLY A 39 5.43 -3.21 12.56
C GLY A 39 5.35 -4.17 13.75
N THR A 40 4.70 -5.32 13.60
CA THR A 40 4.61 -6.38 14.63
C THR A 40 5.79 -7.36 14.60
N GLY A 41 6.67 -7.30 13.60
CA GLY A 41 7.87 -8.12 13.51
C GLY A 41 7.61 -9.59 13.16
N LEU A 42 6.62 -9.87 12.30
CA LEU A 42 6.35 -11.20 11.78
C LEU A 42 7.52 -11.72 10.93
N ASP A 43 7.66 -13.05 10.86
CA ASP A 43 8.61 -13.68 9.94
C ASP A 43 8.17 -13.55 8.47
N ALA A 44 9.10 -13.81 7.54
CA ALA A 44 8.85 -13.67 6.11
C ALA A 44 7.65 -14.52 5.62
N ILE A 45 7.47 -15.73 6.16
CA ILE A 45 6.40 -16.65 5.77
C ILE A 45 5.05 -16.11 6.23
N GLN A 46 4.99 -15.55 7.44
CA GLN A 46 3.80 -14.93 8.00
C GLN A 46 3.39 -13.68 7.19
N VAL A 47 4.33 -12.78 6.90
CA VAL A 47 4.05 -11.60 6.06
C VAL A 47 3.57 -12.03 4.67
N GLN A 48 4.23 -13.02 4.06
CA GLN A 48 3.84 -13.57 2.76
C GLN A 48 2.41 -14.12 2.77
N ARG A 49 2.02 -14.87 3.81
CA ARG A 49 0.67 -15.42 3.96
C ARG A 49 -0.37 -14.31 4.12
N SER A 50 -0.13 -13.36 5.02
CA SER A 50 -1.03 -12.22 5.23
C SER A 50 -1.22 -11.41 3.96
N PHE A 51 -0.13 -11.16 3.22
CA PHE A 51 -0.21 -10.42 1.97
C PHE A 51 -0.93 -11.23 0.88
N GLN A 52 -0.68 -12.53 0.76
CA GLN A 52 -1.41 -13.39 -0.18
C GLN A 52 -2.92 -13.37 0.09
N THR A 53 -3.34 -13.46 1.36
CA THR A 53 -4.75 -13.38 1.74
C THR A 53 -5.38 -12.06 1.28
N LEU A 54 -4.70 -10.93 1.47
CA LEU A 54 -5.17 -9.64 0.98
C LEU A 54 -5.30 -9.62 -0.55
N LEU A 55 -4.29 -10.13 -1.28
CA LEU A 55 -4.32 -10.16 -2.75
C LEU A 55 -5.45 -11.06 -3.29
N ASP A 56 -5.76 -12.15 -2.59
CA ASP A 56 -6.88 -13.03 -2.95
C ASP A 56 -8.23 -12.31 -2.77
N SER A 57 -8.42 -11.61 -1.64
CA SER A 57 -9.60 -10.75 -1.42
C SER A 57 -9.73 -9.68 -2.50
N MET A 58 -8.65 -8.92 -2.76
CA MET A 58 -8.62 -7.92 -3.83
C MET A 58 -8.98 -8.54 -5.19
N SER A 59 -8.45 -9.73 -5.51
CA SER A 59 -8.74 -10.40 -6.78
C SER A 59 -10.20 -10.83 -6.91
N HIS A 60 -10.83 -11.25 -5.80
CA HIS A 60 -12.23 -11.66 -5.78
C HIS A 60 -13.18 -10.45 -5.85
N GLU A 61 -12.83 -9.38 -5.16
CA GLU A 61 -13.70 -8.23 -4.90
C GLU A 61 -13.36 -7.01 -5.78
N LYS A 62 -12.36 -7.07 -6.66
CA LYS A 62 -11.88 -5.90 -7.44
C LYS A 62 -12.96 -5.09 -8.16
N ASN A 63 -14.09 -5.70 -8.53
CA ASN A 63 -15.22 -5.01 -9.14
C ASN A 63 -15.87 -3.98 -8.20
N GLU A 64 -15.73 -4.14 -6.88
CA GLU A 64 -16.18 -3.18 -5.87
C GLU A 64 -15.42 -1.86 -5.91
N ALA A 65 -14.21 -1.84 -6.48
CA ALA A 65 -13.48 -0.60 -6.73
C ALA A 65 -14.03 0.22 -7.90
N LEU A 66 -15.11 -0.22 -8.56
CA LEU A 66 -15.81 0.51 -9.61
C LEU A 66 -14.84 1.03 -10.70
N THR A 67 -14.76 2.35 -10.87
CA THR A 67 -13.88 2.99 -11.86
C THR A 67 -12.39 2.77 -11.60
N LEU A 68 -12.01 2.33 -10.40
CA LEU A 68 -10.63 2.01 -10.02
C LEU A 68 -10.28 0.51 -10.16
N GLU A 69 -11.23 -0.35 -10.55
CA GLU A 69 -10.95 -1.78 -10.81
C GLU A 69 -9.73 -2.00 -11.73
N PRO A 70 -9.52 -1.24 -12.82
CA PRO A 70 -8.35 -1.43 -13.67
C PRO A 70 -7.03 -1.16 -12.93
N GLY A 71 -7.04 -0.20 -12.00
CA GLY A 71 -5.90 0.09 -11.13
C GLY A 71 -5.60 -1.06 -10.16
N ILE A 72 -6.64 -1.67 -9.58
CA ILE A 72 -6.51 -2.85 -8.72
C ILE A 72 -5.98 -4.06 -9.52
N THR A 73 -6.51 -4.30 -10.72
CA THR A 73 -5.98 -5.34 -11.61
C THR A 73 -4.51 -5.10 -11.95
N HIS A 74 -4.13 -3.85 -12.21
CA HIS A 74 -2.73 -3.51 -12.48
C HIS A 74 -1.84 -3.74 -11.26
N PHE A 75 -2.28 -3.33 -10.06
CA PHE A 75 -1.58 -3.58 -8.81
C PHE A 75 -1.33 -5.08 -8.60
N LEU A 76 -2.37 -5.93 -8.72
CA LEU A 76 -2.26 -7.39 -8.61
C LEU A 76 -1.24 -7.97 -9.59
N LYS A 77 -1.24 -7.49 -10.84
CA LYS A 77 -0.29 -7.91 -11.87
C LYS A 77 1.15 -7.55 -11.48
N ILE A 78 1.38 -6.30 -11.08
CA ILE A 78 2.72 -5.83 -10.73
C ILE A 78 3.24 -6.53 -9.48
N THR A 79 2.42 -6.67 -8.44
CA THR A 79 2.77 -7.40 -7.23
C THR A 79 3.17 -8.84 -7.52
N ARG A 80 2.44 -9.53 -8.41
CA ARG A 80 2.81 -10.88 -8.86
C ARG A 80 4.19 -10.92 -9.54
N SER A 81 4.54 -9.90 -10.32
CA SER A 81 5.84 -9.85 -11.01
C SER A 81 7.03 -9.67 -10.05
N TYR A 82 6.84 -9.00 -8.92
CA TYR A 82 7.86 -8.80 -7.89
C TYR A 82 7.84 -9.84 -6.78
N TRP A 83 6.89 -10.78 -6.79
CA TRP A 83 6.59 -11.69 -5.69
C TRP A 83 7.83 -12.43 -5.14
N SER A 84 8.70 -12.92 -6.02
CA SER A 84 9.88 -13.70 -5.62
C SER A 84 10.90 -12.91 -4.81
N GLY A 85 10.97 -11.59 -4.96
CA GLY A 85 11.93 -10.72 -4.27
C GLY A 85 11.33 -9.87 -3.15
N LEU A 86 10.01 -9.84 -3.01
CA LEU A 86 9.32 -8.87 -2.16
C LEU A 86 9.60 -9.06 -0.66
N PHE A 87 9.86 -10.28 -0.22
CA PHE A 87 9.92 -10.63 1.21
C PHE A 87 11.35 -10.85 1.75
N HIS A 88 12.39 -10.71 0.92
CA HIS A 88 13.78 -10.95 1.35
C HIS A 88 14.24 -10.01 2.47
N CYS A 89 13.66 -8.80 2.57
CA CYS A 89 13.97 -7.85 3.64
C CYS A 89 13.56 -8.34 5.04
N TYR A 90 12.71 -9.36 5.16
CA TYR A 90 12.33 -9.96 6.44
C TYR A 90 13.27 -11.10 6.87
N GLU A 91 14.10 -11.61 5.96
CA GLU A 91 15.03 -12.72 6.23
C GLU A 91 16.41 -12.24 6.69
N VAL A 92 16.75 -10.98 6.40
CA VAL A 92 18.06 -10.37 6.70
C VAL A 92 17.90 -9.28 7.75
N GLU A 93 18.47 -9.53 8.92
CA GLU A 93 18.49 -8.53 10.01
C GLU A 93 19.19 -7.24 9.55
N GLY A 94 18.53 -6.10 9.79
CA GLY A 94 19.07 -4.78 9.44
C GLY A 94 18.96 -4.40 7.97
N LEU A 95 18.43 -5.26 7.09
CA LEU A 95 18.16 -4.89 5.71
C LEU A 95 16.92 -3.97 5.66
N PRO A 96 17.04 -2.74 5.13
CA PRO A 96 15.91 -1.83 5.07
C PRO A 96 14.78 -2.34 4.16
N ARG A 97 13.54 -2.08 4.57
CA ARG A 97 12.33 -2.63 3.91
C ARG A 97 11.85 -1.77 2.75
N THR A 98 12.10 -0.46 2.80
CA THR A 98 11.64 0.48 1.77
C THR A 98 12.80 0.94 0.89
N ASN A 99 12.48 1.29 -0.36
CA ASN A 99 13.47 1.88 -1.26
C ASN A 99 14.04 3.20 -0.70
N ASN A 100 13.22 3.99 0.01
CA ASN A 100 13.68 5.22 0.64
C ASN A 100 14.75 4.95 1.72
N ASP A 101 14.54 3.94 2.56
CA ASP A 101 15.51 3.58 3.60
C ASP A 101 16.78 2.96 2.99
N LEU A 102 16.65 2.20 1.89
CA LEU A 102 17.78 1.70 1.12
C LEU A 102 18.59 2.85 0.50
N GLU A 103 17.93 3.84 -0.11
CA GLU A 103 18.58 5.04 -0.66
C GLU A 103 19.32 5.82 0.43
N GLN A 104 18.74 5.95 1.63
CA GLN A 104 19.41 6.54 2.78
C GLN A 104 20.66 5.73 3.20
N ALA A 105 20.54 4.40 3.31
CA ALA A 105 21.66 3.53 3.67
C ALA A 105 22.81 3.64 2.64
N PHE A 106 22.50 3.67 1.34
CA PHE A 106 23.50 3.90 0.29
C PHE A 106 24.06 5.33 0.30
N GLY A 107 23.26 6.33 0.68
CA GLY A 107 23.70 7.71 0.86
C GLY A 107 24.77 7.84 1.94
N VAL A 108 24.59 7.15 3.08
CA VAL A 108 25.58 7.09 4.16
C VAL A 108 26.90 6.48 3.66
N LEU A 109 26.83 5.36 2.93
CA LEU A 109 28.05 4.72 2.38
C LEU A 109 28.81 5.63 1.41
N ARG A 110 28.10 6.48 0.64
CA ARG A 110 28.74 7.45 -0.27
C ARG A 110 29.35 8.65 0.47
N GLY A 111 28.77 9.07 1.60
CA GLY A 111 29.27 10.19 2.40
C GLY A 111 30.47 9.85 3.29
N VAL A 112 30.76 8.57 3.51
CA VAL A 112 31.87 8.09 4.36
C VAL A 112 33.19 7.90 3.57
N VAL A 113 33.18 8.14 2.25
CA VAL A 113 34.38 8.02 1.38
C VAL A 113 34.81 9.38 0.81
N ALA A 114 34.73 10.46 1.60
CA ALA A 114 35.25 11.78 1.23
C ALA A 114 36.37 12.21 2.18
#